data_AF-A0A0B7N0A4-F1
#
_entry.id   AF-A0A0B7N0A4-F1
#
_cell.length_a   1.000
_cell.length_b   1.000
_cell.length_c   1.000
_cell.angle_alpha   90.00
_cell.angle_beta   90.00
_cell.angle_gamma   90.00
#
_symmetry.space_group_name_H-M   'P 1'
#
loop_
_entity.id
_entity.type
_entity.pdbx_description
1 polymer ?
#
loop_
_entity_poly.entity_id
_entity_poly.type
_entity_poly.pdbx_seq_one_letter_code
_entity_poly.pdbx_strand_id
1 'polypeptide(L)'
;MSSNTNNSSNDDDTIPLTQYSLALELKSHPVRGRGVFAREPLDRNVLVEISPILFFNAEEYTNYGKYTVLDQYTYCWQGGFALALGLGSMFNHNSSPNVGFIRDIPNKLIRYVTLRRIEKYEELCISYGNHLWFEDESNVNTALSDSDDEPFPFQDSSSEEDQGYL
;
A
#
# COMPACT_ATOMS: atom_id res chain seq x y z
N MET A 1 -40.95 20.77 33.15
CA MET A 1 -39.93 19.79 33.56
C MET A 1 -40.49 18.42 33.23
N SER A 2 -40.05 17.65 32.24
CA SER A 2 -38.92 17.74 31.34
C SER A 2 -39.29 16.94 30.08
N SER A 3 -39.14 17.54 28.90
CA SER A 3 -39.27 16.82 27.63
C SER A 3 -37.98 16.03 27.42
N ASN A 4 -38.06 14.70 27.50
CA ASN A 4 -36.92 13.82 27.27
C ASN A 4 -36.84 13.50 25.77
N THR A 5 -36.15 14.35 25.02
CA THR A 5 -35.76 14.05 23.64
C THR A 5 -34.51 13.18 23.67
N ASN A 6 -34.71 11.85 23.65
CA ASN A 6 -33.65 10.92 23.31
C ASN A 6 -33.37 11.04 21.80
N ASN A 7 -32.44 11.93 21.47
CA ASN A 7 -31.82 11.98 20.15
C ASN A 7 -30.61 11.03 20.18
N SER A 8 -30.85 9.73 20.06
CA SER A 8 -29.78 8.78 19.72
C SER A 8 -29.61 8.85 18.22
N SER A 9 -28.75 9.76 17.78
CA SER A 9 -28.25 9.83 16.42
C SER A 9 -27.72 8.46 16.01
N ASN A 10 -28.23 7.96 14.88
CA ASN A 10 -27.57 6.94 14.09
C ASN A 10 -26.14 7.43 13.86
N ASP A 11 -25.15 6.75 14.45
CA ASP A 11 -23.78 6.87 13.98
C ASP A 11 -23.81 6.34 12.55
N ASP A 12 -23.80 7.30 11.63
CA ASP A 12 -23.81 7.10 10.19
C ASP A 12 -22.57 6.26 9.85
N ASP A 13 -22.76 5.05 9.27
CA ASP A 13 -21.69 4.13 8.82
C ASP A 13 -20.83 4.73 7.68
N THR A 14 -20.71 6.05 7.62
CA THR A 14 -20.05 6.80 6.57
C THR A 14 -18.61 7.12 6.98
N ILE A 15 -17.68 6.79 6.09
CA ILE A 15 -16.26 7.09 6.25
C ILE A 15 -15.94 8.28 5.34
N PRO A 16 -15.64 9.47 5.88
CA PRO A 16 -15.31 10.63 5.06
C PRO A 16 -13.99 10.41 4.32
N LEU A 17 -14.02 10.61 3.00
CA LEU A 17 -12.86 10.45 2.12
C LEU A 17 -12.08 11.78 2.02
N THR A 18 -11.42 12.16 3.11
CA THR A 18 -10.70 13.44 3.21
C THR A 18 -9.50 13.55 2.26
N GLN A 19 -9.02 12.42 1.73
CA GLN A 19 -7.86 12.35 0.84
C GLN A 19 -8.06 13.02 -0.52
N TYR A 20 -9.30 13.21 -0.98
CA TYR A 20 -9.57 13.86 -2.28
C TYR A 20 -9.13 15.34 -2.32
N SER A 21 -8.78 15.92 -1.17
CA SER A 21 -8.21 17.26 -1.08
C SER A 21 -6.69 17.30 -1.32
N LEU A 22 -6.00 16.16 -1.35
CA LEU A 22 -4.56 16.10 -1.49
C LEU A 22 -4.13 16.24 -2.95
N ALA A 23 -3.08 17.02 -3.17
CA ALA A 23 -2.48 17.20 -4.48
C ALA A 23 -1.55 16.01 -4.80
N LEU A 24 -2.11 14.87 -5.21
CA LEU A 24 -1.37 13.68 -5.65
C LEU A 24 -1.42 13.54 -7.18
N GLU A 25 -0.38 12.97 -7.78
CA GLU A 25 -0.32 12.66 -9.20
C GLU A 25 0.22 11.26 -9.48
N LEU A 26 -0.29 10.62 -10.52
CA LEU A 26 0.19 9.34 -11.01
C LEU A 26 1.21 9.58 -12.12
N LYS A 27 2.42 9.08 -11.97
CA LYS A 27 3.45 9.10 -13.03
C LYS A 27 3.68 7.70 -13.55
N SER A 28 3.88 7.59 -14.87
CA SER A 28 4.31 6.36 -15.52
C SER A 28 5.82 6.43 -15.77
N HIS A 29 6.53 5.40 -15.34
CA HIS A 29 7.95 5.19 -15.59
C HIS A 29 8.13 3.97 -16.52
N PRO A 30 8.98 4.03 -17.55
CA PRO A 30 9.12 2.95 -18.52
C PRO A 30 9.50 1.59 -17.91
N VAL A 31 10.30 1.61 -16.83
CA VAL A 31 10.83 0.39 -16.18
C VAL A 31 10.10 0.03 -14.89
N ARG A 32 9.62 1.03 -14.13
CA ARG A 32 9.08 0.83 -12.77
C ARG A 32 7.56 0.77 -12.75
N GLY A 33 6.91 0.93 -13.91
CA GLY A 33 5.46 1.02 -14.00
C GLY A 33 4.95 2.36 -13.46
N ARG A 34 3.82 2.33 -12.75
CA ARG A 34 3.16 3.54 -12.23
C ARG A 34 3.59 3.81 -10.80
N GLY A 35 3.65 5.07 -10.40
CA GLY A 35 3.92 5.48 -9.03
C GLY A 35 3.12 6.73 -8.66
N VAL A 36 2.86 6.90 -7.37
CA VAL A 36 2.12 8.03 -6.80
C VAL A 36 3.10 9.07 -6.29
N PHE A 37 2.89 10.34 -6.62
CA PHE A 37 3.78 11.45 -6.26
C PHE A 37 3.01 12.59 -5.59
N ALA A 38 3.65 13.26 -4.64
CA ALA A 38 3.10 14.47 -4.03
C ALA A 38 3.34 15.69 -4.93
N ARG A 39 2.34 16.55 -5.15
CA ARG A 39 2.51 17.84 -5.85
C ARG A 39 2.73 19.02 -4.92
N GLU A 40 2.56 18.80 -3.62
CA GLU A 40 2.79 19.75 -2.53
C GLU A 40 3.37 19.00 -1.32
N PRO A 41 4.10 19.66 -0.41
CA PRO A 41 4.60 19.00 0.78
C PRO A 41 3.46 18.44 1.64
N LEU A 42 3.64 17.22 2.15
CA LEU A 42 2.71 16.59 3.10
C LEU A 42 3.40 16.44 4.45
N ASP A 43 2.71 16.77 5.53
CA ASP A 43 3.23 16.54 6.88
C ASP A 43 3.23 15.04 7.24
N ARG A 44 3.90 14.72 8.36
CA ARG A 44 3.82 13.39 8.97
C ARG A 44 2.39 13.12 9.48
N ASN A 45 1.98 11.85 9.47
CA ASN A 45 0.68 11.39 9.95
C ASN A 45 -0.52 11.93 9.15
N VAL A 46 -0.32 12.23 7.87
CA VAL A 46 -1.38 12.60 6.94
C VAL A 46 -1.99 11.33 6.34
N LEU A 47 -3.31 11.18 6.42
CA LEU A 47 -4.05 10.13 5.73
C LEU A 47 -4.09 10.42 4.23
N VAL A 48 -3.34 9.65 3.46
CA VAL A 48 -3.16 9.88 2.01
C VAL A 48 -4.13 9.13 1.13
N GLU A 49 -4.65 7.99 1.59
CA GLU A 49 -5.61 7.20 0.84
C GLU A 49 -6.40 6.28 1.75
N ILE A 50 -7.66 6.05 1.38
CA ILE A 50 -8.51 4.99 1.91
C ILE A 50 -8.96 4.14 0.74
N SER A 51 -8.41 2.94 0.62
CA SER A 51 -8.70 2.02 -0.47
C SER A 51 -9.64 0.91 0.01
N PRO A 52 -10.85 0.79 -0.55
CA PRO A 52 -11.66 -0.42 -0.39
C PRO A 52 -10.94 -1.63 -0.96
N ILE A 53 -11.19 -2.81 -0.39
CA ILE A 53 -10.58 -4.05 -0.89
C ILE A 53 -11.51 -4.85 -1.79
N LEU A 54 -10.94 -5.49 -2.80
CA LEU A 54 -11.52 -6.65 -3.46
C LEU A 54 -10.92 -7.90 -2.80
N PHE A 55 -11.75 -8.66 -2.08
CA PHE A 55 -11.32 -9.82 -1.31
C PHE A 55 -11.43 -11.12 -2.13
N PHE A 56 -10.37 -11.92 -2.06
CA PHE A 56 -10.29 -13.27 -2.59
C PHE A 56 -10.12 -14.23 -1.41
N ASN A 57 -10.96 -15.26 -1.33
CA ASN A 57 -10.75 -16.27 -0.30
C ASN A 57 -9.49 -17.10 -0.59
N ALA A 58 -8.96 -17.78 0.42
CA ALA A 58 -7.70 -18.51 0.31
C ALA A 58 -7.71 -19.59 -0.79
N GLU A 59 -8.82 -20.29 -0.99
CA GLU A 59 -8.95 -21.35 -2.01
C GLU A 59 -8.89 -20.76 -3.42
N GLU A 60 -9.70 -19.74 -3.70
CA GLU A 60 -9.74 -19.04 -4.99
C GLU A 60 -8.38 -18.45 -5.35
N TYR A 61 -7.73 -17.79 -4.39
CA TYR A 61 -6.43 -17.18 -4.62
C TYR A 61 -5.34 -18.22 -4.87
N THR A 62 -5.31 -19.30 -4.07
CA THR A 62 -4.29 -20.35 -4.18
C THR A 62 -4.41 -21.12 -5.50
N ASN A 63 -5.64 -21.38 -5.95
CA ASN A 63 -5.90 -22.17 -7.15
C ASN A 63 -5.82 -21.33 -8.44
N TYR A 64 -6.14 -20.04 -8.37
CA TYR A 64 -6.27 -19.19 -9.57
C TYR A 64 -5.56 -17.85 -9.43
N GLY A 65 -5.86 -17.07 -8.37
CA GLY A 65 -5.43 -15.68 -8.24
C GLY A 65 -3.91 -15.47 -8.32
N LYS A 66 -3.12 -16.29 -7.62
CA LYS A 66 -1.66 -16.20 -7.57
C LYS A 66 -0.96 -16.42 -8.92
N TYR A 67 -1.65 -17.04 -9.90
CA TYR A 67 -1.11 -17.28 -11.24
C TYR A 67 -1.42 -16.15 -12.21
N THR A 68 -1.92 -15.03 -11.70
CA THR A 68 -2.26 -13.83 -12.48
C THR A 68 -1.41 -12.64 -12.01
N VAL A 69 -1.47 -11.54 -12.76
CA VAL A 69 -0.81 -10.28 -12.37
C VAL A 69 -1.30 -9.73 -11.02
N LEU A 70 -2.42 -10.21 -10.49
CA LEU A 70 -2.94 -9.80 -9.18
C LEU A 70 -1.97 -10.13 -8.04
N ASP A 71 -1.17 -11.19 -8.17
CA ASP A 71 -0.21 -11.63 -7.16
C ASP A 71 0.74 -10.49 -6.74
N GLN A 72 1.06 -9.60 -7.68
CA GLN A 72 1.95 -8.45 -7.47
C GLN A 72 1.33 -7.29 -6.69
N TYR A 73 0.01 -7.28 -6.49
CA TYR A 73 -0.73 -6.14 -5.91
C TYR A 73 -1.58 -6.51 -4.69
N THR A 74 -1.70 -7.80 -4.38
CA THR A 74 -2.54 -8.28 -3.29
C THR A 74 -1.82 -8.28 -1.94
N TYR A 75 -2.56 -7.91 -0.91
CA TYR A 75 -2.16 -7.95 0.48
C TYR A 75 -2.67 -9.23 1.14
N CYS A 76 -1.86 -9.84 2.01
CA CYS A 76 -2.33 -10.89 2.90
C CYS A 76 -3.49 -10.36 3.76
N TRP A 77 -4.58 -11.12 3.86
CA TRP A 77 -5.76 -10.76 4.64
C TRP A 77 -6.24 -11.94 5.48
N GLN A 78 -7.03 -11.67 6.52
CA GLN A 78 -7.59 -12.76 7.31
C GLN A 78 -8.52 -13.61 6.43
N GLY A 79 -8.18 -14.89 6.26
CA GLY A 79 -8.94 -15.84 5.45
C GLY A 79 -8.67 -15.80 3.94
N GLY A 80 -7.67 -15.03 3.48
CA GLY A 80 -7.33 -14.97 2.06
C GLY A 80 -6.44 -13.79 1.70
N PHE A 81 -6.75 -13.14 0.59
CA PHE A 81 -5.97 -12.07 -0.02
C PHE A 81 -6.86 -10.92 -0.43
N ALA A 82 -6.31 -9.70 -0.45
CA ALA A 82 -7.06 -8.49 -0.70
C ALA A 82 -6.34 -7.62 -1.73
N LEU A 83 -6.97 -7.29 -2.84
CA LEU A 83 -6.49 -6.29 -3.76
C LEU A 83 -6.98 -4.91 -3.28
N ALA A 84 -6.06 -3.97 -3.09
CA ALA A 84 -6.43 -2.59 -2.77
C ALA A 84 -6.96 -1.88 -4.03
N LEU A 85 -8.21 -1.43 -3.99
CA LEU A 85 -8.74 -0.55 -5.04
C LEU A 85 -8.19 0.89 -4.85
N GLY A 86 -8.73 1.86 -5.59
CA GLY A 86 -8.25 3.25 -5.48
C GLY A 86 -6.76 3.38 -5.82
N LEU A 87 -6.02 4.12 -5.00
CA LEU A 87 -4.57 4.31 -5.17
C LEU A 87 -3.71 3.26 -4.47
N GLY A 88 -4.29 2.40 -3.62
CA GLY A 88 -3.52 1.47 -2.79
C GLY A 88 -2.63 0.49 -3.56
N SER A 89 -3.06 0.06 -4.75
CA SER A 89 -2.26 -0.78 -5.64
C SER A 89 -1.26 -0.01 -6.51
N MET A 90 -1.24 1.34 -6.44
CA MET A 90 -0.35 2.19 -7.23
C MET A 90 0.88 2.67 -6.45
N PHE A 91 0.95 2.42 -5.14
CA PHE A 91 2.14 2.72 -4.35
C PHE A 91 3.24 1.70 -4.63
N ASN A 92 4.42 2.18 -5.02
CA ASN A 92 5.58 1.34 -5.27
C ASN A 92 6.27 0.92 -3.97
N HIS A 93 7.11 -0.10 -4.08
CA HIS A 93 8.00 -0.52 -3.00
C HIS A 93 9.19 0.40 -2.81
N ASN A 94 9.61 0.61 -1.57
CA ASN A 94 10.95 1.07 -1.24
C ASN A 94 11.40 0.45 0.11
N SER A 95 12.70 0.14 0.23
CA SER A 95 13.29 -0.35 1.50
C SER A 95 13.26 0.70 2.61
N SER A 96 13.22 1.99 2.25
CA SER A 96 12.99 3.11 3.17
C SER A 96 11.63 3.77 2.86
N PRO A 97 10.50 3.13 3.21
CA PRO A 97 9.16 3.64 2.88
C PRO A 97 8.89 4.97 3.58
N ASN A 98 8.05 5.80 2.94
CA ASN A 98 7.59 7.07 3.52
C ASN A 98 6.07 7.07 3.75
N VAL A 99 5.38 6.00 3.36
CA VAL A 99 3.97 5.72 3.64
C VAL A 99 3.84 4.35 4.31
N GLY A 100 3.06 4.29 5.39
CA GLY A 100 2.63 3.07 6.04
C GLY A 100 1.15 2.80 5.76
N PHE A 101 0.68 1.60 6.10
CA PHE A 101 -0.73 1.25 5.91
C PHE A 101 -1.32 0.49 7.10
N ILE A 102 -2.64 0.66 7.27
CA ILE A 102 -3.46 0.01 8.31
C ILE A 102 -4.55 -0.79 7.64
N ARG A 103 -4.69 -2.05 8.04
CA ARG A 103 -5.78 -2.92 7.61
C ARG A 103 -6.99 -2.72 8.52
N ASP A 104 -8.00 -2.02 8.01
CA ASP A 104 -9.28 -1.81 8.68
C ASP A 104 -10.18 -3.01 8.39
N ILE A 105 -9.97 -4.09 9.16
CA ILE A 105 -10.64 -5.39 8.96
C ILE A 105 -12.18 -5.27 8.99
N PRO A 106 -12.80 -4.57 9.96
CA PRO A 106 -14.26 -4.47 10.03
C PRO A 106 -14.86 -3.78 8.81
N ASN A 107 -14.23 -2.72 8.32
CA ASN A 107 -14.74 -1.93 7.20
C ASN A 107 -14.26 -2.43 5.82
N LYS A 108 -13.37 -3.43 5.78
CA LYS A 108 -12.76 -3.97 4.55
C LYS A 108 -12.02 -2.87 3.75
N LEU A 109 -11.19 -2.10 4.45
CA LEU A 109 -10.42 -1.00 3.86
C LEU A 109 -8.93 -1.12 4.21
N ILE A 110 -8.09 -0.50 3.39
CA ILE A 110 -6.69 -0.22 3.71
C ILE A 110 -6.51 1.30 3.76
N ARG A 111 -5.98 1.80 4.88
CA ARG A 111 -5.72 3.22 5.12
C ARG A 111 -4.22 3.48 5.00
N TYR A 112 -3.81 4.42 4.18
CA TYR A 112 -2.40 4.77 3.95
C TYR A 112 -2.07 6.10 4.62
N VAL A 113 -0.98 6.15 5.38
CA VAL A 113 -0.60 7.30 6.21
C VAL A 113 0.88 7.63 6.01
N THR A 114 1.23 8.91 5.90
CA THR A 114 2.64 9.34 5.82
C THR A 114 3.40 9.05 7.12
N LEU A 115 4.57 8.40 7.01
CA LEU A 115 5.43 8.07 8.16
C LEU A 115 6.32 9.22 8.59
N ARG A 116 6.58 10.14 7.67
CA ARG A 116 7.36 11.36 7.83
C ARG A 116 6.82 12.46 6.92
N ARG A 117 7.41 13.65 6.99
CA ARG A 117 7.17 14.70 6.00
C ARG A 117 7.58 14.20 4.60
N ILE A 118 6.73 14.49 3.62
CA ILE A 118 6.93 14.20 2.20
C ILE A 118 7.18 15.53 1.50
N GLU A 119 8.26 15.61 0.73
CA GLU A 119 8.59 16.81 -0.02
C GLU A 119 7.82 16.89 -1.34
N LYS A 120 7.77 18.10 -1.91
CA LYS A 120 7.14 18.31 -3.21
C LYS A 120 7.83 17.45 -4.28
N TYR A 121 7.03 16.75 -5.09
CA TYR A 121 7.45 15.82 -6.15
C TYR A 121 8.14 14.54 -5.67
N GLU A 122 8.11 14.26 -4.37
CA GLU A 122 8.57 12.99 -3.83
C GLU A 122 7.58 11.86 -4.15
N GLU A 123 8.10 10.67 -4.42
CA GLU A 123 7.31 9.45 -4.64
C GLU A 123 6.82 8.90 -3.30
N LEU A 124 5.53 8.54 -3.23
CA LEU A 124 4.95 7.85 -2.08
C LEU A 124 5.17 6.36 -2.25
N CYS A 125 5.93 5.77 -1.34
CA CYS A 125 6.31 4.36 -1.36
C CYS A 125 5.95 3.67 -0.04
N ILE A 126 5.52 2.42 -0.17
CA ILE A 126 5.20 1.51 0.93
C ILE A 126 6.27 0.41 1.04
N SER A 127 6.27 -0.31 2.15
CA SER A 127 7.02 -1.56 2.29
C SER A 127 6.11 -2.74 1.99
N TYR A 128 6.60 -3.71 1.20
CA TYR A 128 5.93 -4.98 0.91
C TYR A 128 6.29 -6.06 1.94
N GLY A 129 7.06 -5.71 2.98
CA GLY A 129 7.51 -6.63 4.02
C GLY A 129 6.39 -7.09 4.96
N ASN A 130 6.62 -8.23 5.61
CA ASN A 130 5.72 -8.85 6.60
C ASN A 130 5.50 -8.04 7.89
N HIS A 131 6.14 -6.88 8.04
CA HIS A 131 6.05 -6.08 9.25
C HIS A 131 5.03 -4.96 9.07
N LEU A 132 3.87 -5.15 9.72
CA LEU A 132 3.02 -4.05 10.14
C LEU A 132 3.87 -3.16 11.06
N TRP A 133 4.36 -2.03 10.53
CA TRP A 133 5.08 -1.05 11.35
C TRP A 133 4.09 -0.29 12.23
N PHE A 134 3.78 -0.87 13.38
CA PHE A 134 3.44 -0.12 14.58
C PHE A 134 4.40 -0.58 15.68
N GLU A 135 5.43 0.22 15.93
CA GLU A 135 6.08 0.18 17.24
C GLU A 135 5.08 0.78 18.24
N ASP A 136 4.35 -0.08 18.94
CA ASP A 136 3.94 0.28 20.30
C ASP A 136 5.22 0.34 21.14
N GLU A 137 5.45 1.45 21.84
CA GLU A 137 6.59 1.70 22.74
C GLU A 137 6.62 0.74 23.96
N SER A 138 6.65 -0.57 23.76
CA SER A 138 6.83 -1.54 24.85
C SER A 138 7.33 -2.92 24.40
N ASN A 139 8.55 -3.01 23.88
CA ASN A 139 9.60 -3.95 24.30
C ASN A 139 10.68 -4.14 23.23
N VAL A 140 11.87 -3.63 23.53
CA VAL A 140 13.10 -3.96 22.82
C VAL A 140 13.53 -5.36 23.22
N ASN A 141 13.53 -6.29 22.26
CA ASN A 141 14.55 -7.32 22.03
C ASN A 141 13.93 -8.49 21.24
N THR A 142 14.25 -8.58 19.95
CA THR A 142 14.74 -9.81 19.30
C THR A 142 15.20 -9.42 17.90
N ALA A 143 16.51 -9.29 17.74
CA ALA A 143 17.13 -9.38 16.43
C ALA A 143 16.87 -10.78 15.85
N LEU A 144 16.53 -10.91 14.56
CA LEU A 144 16.93 -12.05 13.70
C LEU A 144 16.54 -11.89 12.22
N SER A 145 17.59 -11.97 11.40
CA SER A 145 17.77 -12.42 10.00
C SER A 145 17.01 -11.74 8.86
N ASP A 146 17.77 -10.89 8.16
CA ASP A 146 17.61 -10.52 6.75
C ASP A 146 17.65 -11.74 5.83
N SER A 147 16.67 -11.83 4.93
CA SER A 147 16.81 -12.54 3.66
C SER A 147 15.99 -11.83 2.59
N ASP A 148 16.48 -10.66 2.18
CA ASP A 148 16.16 -10.07 0.89
C ASP A 148 17.06 -10.73 -0.18
N ASP A 149 16.44 -11.25 -1.24
CA ASP A 149 16.95 -11.32 -2.63
C ASP A 149 16.29 -12.51 -3.37
N GLU A 150 15.04 -12.36 -3.78
CA GLU A 150 14.52 -13.11 -4.93
C GLU A 150 14.54 -12.15 -6.15
N PRO A 151 15.31 -12.45 -7.21
CA PRO A 151 15.45 -11.57 -8.36
C PRO A 151 14.15 -11.53 -9.18
N PHE A 152 13.76 -10.33 -9.59
CA PHE A 152 12.59 -10.10 -10.46
C PHE A 152 12.72 -10.85 -11.79
N PRO A 153 11.65 -11.53 -12.28
CA PRO A 153 11.74 -12.44 -13.42
C PRO A 153 11.81 -11.75 -14.80
N PHE A 154 12.11 -10.46 -14.89
CA PHE A 154 12.23 -9.74 -16.17
C PHE A 154 13.41 -8.76 -16.15
N GLN A 155 14.63 -9.28 -16.15
CA GLN A 155 15.76 -8.59 -16.77
C GLN A 155 15.85 -9.09 -18.22
N ASP A 156 15.37 -8.29 -19.17
CA ASP A 156 15.61 -8.52 -20.59
C ASP A 156 17.13 -8.46 -20.85
N SER A 157 17.75 -9.62 -21.05
CA SER A 157 19.11 -9.74 -21.56
C SER A 157 19.06 -9.76 -23.10
N SER A 158 18.97 -8.58 -23.72
CA SER A 158 19.30 -8.46 -25.15
C SER A 158 19.89 -7.11 -25.52
N SER A 159 21.17 -6.95 -25.23
CA SER A 159 22.06 -6.13 -26.05
C SER A 159 23.49 -6.62 -25.90
N GLU A 160 24.15 -6.81 -27.05
CA GLU A 160 25.58 -7.12 -27.26
C GLU A 160 25.95 -8.59 -27.48
N GLU A 161 25.83 -9.05 -28.74
CA GLU A 161 26.87 -9.90 -29.33
C GLU A 161 27.45 -9.17 -30.54
N ASP A 162 28.56 -8.47 -30.29
CA ASP A 162 29.56 -8.11 -31.29
C ASP A 162 30.59 -9.25 -31.28
N GLN A 163 30.70 -10.02 -32.37
CA GLN A 163 31.86 -10.89 -32.62
C GLN A 163 32.28 -10.78 -34.08
N GLY A 164 33.28 -9.93 -34.30
CA GLY A 164 34.25 -10.08 -35.37
C GLY A 164 35.42 -10.99 -34.97
N TYR A 165 36.15 -11.46 -36.00
CA TYR A 165 37.26 -12.43 -36.06
C TYR A 165 36.79 -13.90 -36.17
N LEU A 166 37.00 -14.65 -37.26
CA LEU A 166 38.06 -14.67 -38.29
C LEU A 166 37.51 -14.66 -39.73
#